data_AF-A0A920PMM4-F1
#
_entry.id   AF-A0A920PMM4-F1
#
_cell.length_a   1.000
_cell.length_b   1.000
_cell.length_c   1.000
_cell.angle_alpha   90.00
_cell.angle_beta   90.00
_cell.angle_gamma   90.00
#
_symmetry.space_group_name_H-M   'P 1'
#
loop_
_entity.id
_entity.type
_entity.pdbx_description
1 polymer ?
#
loop_
_entity_poly.entity_id
_entity_poly.type
_entity_poly.pdbx_seq_one_letter_code
_entity_poly.pdbx_strand_id
1 'polypeptide(L)'
;MKSITWTLSEGITWSDGTPLTSADVSFTYDYCTHPDTGCTQSNYYNDIESIETPDDRTVKINFTVPKPFPYAPFVSQQSPVIQKAQFENCIGAKAQVVRIRTSIQSEPVDSRSRTSNPTM
;
A
#
# COMPACT_ATOMS: atom_id res chain seq x y z
N MET A 1 20.37 9.48 -10.80
CA MET A 1 20.54 8.01 -10.90
C MET A 1 19.25 7.41 -11.48
N LYS A 2 19.31 6.32 -12.26
CA LYS A 2 18.13 5.71 -12.92
C LYS A 2 17.60 4.43 -12.26
N SER A 3 18.29 3.89 -11.26
CA SER A 3 17.83 2.74 -10.51
C SER A 3 18.32 2.79 -9.07
N ILE A 4 17.62 2.12 -8.17
CA ILE A 4 18.04 1.93 -6.77
C ILE A 4 17.71 0.51 -6.34
N THR A 5 18.60 -0.11 -5.58
CA THR A 5 18.37 -1.43 -4.99
C THR A 5 18.42 -1.30 -3.47
N TRP A 6 17.43 -1.87 -2.81
CA TRP A 6 17.36 -2.01 -1.36
C TRP A 6 17.41 -3.47 -0.96
N THR A 7 18.04 -3.70 0.18
CA THR A 7 18.02 -4.98 0.88
C THR A 7 17.30 -4.77 2.21
N LEU A 8 16.19 -5.48 2.40
CA LEU A 8 15.42 -5.47 3.63
C LEU A 8 16.23 -6.10 4.76
N SER A 9 16.13 -5.54 5.96
CA SER A 9 16.81 -6.11 7.14
C SER A 9 16.21 -7.47 7.52
N GLU A 10 17.03 -8.31 8.13
CA GLU A 10 16.61 -9.65 8.56
C GLU A 10 15.67 -9.60 9.76
N GLY A 11 14.73 -10.54 9.83
CA GLY A 11 13.88 -10.74 11.00
C GLY A 11 12.84 -9.66 11.24
N ILE A 12 12.55 -8.79 10.25
CA ILE A 12 11.44 -7.84 10.36
C ILE A 12 10.11 -8.58 10.19
N THR A 13 9.21 -8.39 11.16
CA THR A 13 7.86 -8.95 11.15
C THR A 13 6.83 -7.86 11.33
N TRP A 14 5.67 -8.04 10.69
CA TRP A 14 4.46 -7.27 10.97
C TRP A 14 3.92 -7.60 12.38
N SER A 15 3.00 -6.79 12.88
CA SER A 15 2.45 -6.95 14.23
C SER A 15 1.63 -8.24 14.42
N ASP A 16 1.19 -8.87 13.33
CA ASP A 16 0.53 -10.18 13.35
C ASP A 16 1.51 -11.37 13.33
N GLY A 17 2.81 -11.10 13.28
CA GLY A 17 3.89 -12.09 13.24
C GLY A 17 4.29 -12.56 11.85
N THR A 18 3.61 -12.11 10.78
CA THR A 18 4.02 -12.44 9.41
C THR A 18 5.31 -11.70 9.04
N PRO A 19 6.22 -12.33 8.26
CA PRO A 19 7.46 -11.67 7.85
C PRO A 19 7.18 -10.53 6.86
N LEU A 20 7.92 -9.42 7.00
CA LEU A 20 7.95 -8.38 5.97
C LEU A 20 8.85 -8.84 4.82
N THR A 21 8.34 -8.78 3.60
CA THR A 21 9.07 -9.22 2.40
C THR A 21 9.08 -8.17 1.30
N SER A 22 9.93 -8.36 0.30
CA SER A 22 9.97 -7.56 -0.93
C SER A 22 8.62 -7.55 -1.66
N ALA A 23 7.82 -8.62 -1.51
CA ALA A 23 6.48 -8.70 -2.06
C ALA A 23 5.51 -7.65 -1.47
N ASP A 24 5.68 -7.24 -0.20
CA ASP A 24 4.89 -6.16 0.40
C ASP A 24 5.22 -4.80 -0.24
N VAL A 25 6.50 -4.59 -0.60
CA VAL A 25 6.96 -3.37 -1.28
C VAL A 25 6.40 -3.29 -2.69
N SER A 26 6.47 -4.39 -3.45
CA SER A 26 5.86 -4.49 -4.77
C SER A 26 4.35 -4.28 -4.72
N PHE A 27 3.67 -4.93 -3.77
CA PHE A 27 2.23 -4.74 -3.55
C PHE A 27 1.86 -3.29 -3.26
N THR A 28 2.68 -2.58 -2.46
CA THR A 28 2.43 -1.17 -2.13
C THR A 28 2.46 -0.28 -3.38
N TYR A 29 3.33 -0.57 -4.35
CA TYR A 29 3.35 0.12 -5.63
C TYR A 29 2.06 -0.13 -6.41
N ASP A 30 1.65 -1.39 -6.55
CA ASP A 30 0.42 -1.76 -7.25
C ASP A 30 -0.79 -1.09 -6.59
N TYR A 31 -0.86 -1.13 -5.26
CA TYR A 31 -1.92 -0.50 -4.48
C TYR A 31 -2.00 1.01 -4.75
N CYS A 32 -0.87 1.72 -4.75
CA CYS A 32 -0.85 3.17 -4.91
C CYS A 32 -0.97 3.68 -6.35
N THR A 33 -0.65 2.84 -7.33
CA THR A 33 -0.78 3.17 -8.76
C THR A 33 -2.09 2.69 -9.36
N HIS A 34 -2.85 1.84 -8.66
CA HIS A 34 -4.15 1.39 -9.12
C HIS A 34 -5.15 2.58 -9.18
N PRO A 35 -5.80 2.81 -10.34
CA PRO A 35 -6.60 4.02 -10.59
C PRO A 35 -7.76 4.18 -9.60
N ASP A 36 -8.37 3.08 -9.18
CA ASP A 36 -9.56 3.10 -8.32
C ASP A 36 -9.27 3.02 -6.81
N THR A 37 -8.01 2.83 -6.39
CA THR A 37 -7.66 2.70 -4.96
C THR A 37 -7.54 4.07 -4.28
N GLY A 38 -7.21 5.12 -5.03
CA GLY A 38 -7.19 6.49 -4.54
C GLY A 38 -6.05 6.81 -3.57
N CYS A 39 -4.86 6.24 -3.77
CA CYS A 39 -3.68 6.61 -2.98
C CYS A 39 -3.28 8.06 -3.27
N THR A 40 -3.38 8.92 -2.25
CA THR A 40 -3.06 10.36 -2.35
C THR A 40 -1.64 10.63 -2.85
N GLN A 41 -0.73 9.69 -2.58
CA GLN A 41 0.71 9.84 -2.85
C GLN A 41 1.18 9.13 -4.11
N SER A 42 0.27 8.83 -5.05
CA SER A 42 0.58 8.23 -6.35
C SER A 42 1.69 8.97 -7.11
N ASN A 43 1.82 10.28 -6.89
CA ASN A 43 2.86 11.14 -7.47
C ASN A 43 4.30 10.68 -7.16
N TYR A 44 4.55 9.97 -6.05
CA TYR A 44 5.89 9.42 -5.77
C TYR A 44 6.24 8.19 -6.61
N TYR A 45 5.25 7.58 -7.26
CA TYR A 45 5.39 6.33 -7.99
C TYR A 45 5.32 6.49 -9.52
N ASN A 46 4.86 7.66 -10.01
CA ASN A 46 4.64 7.92 -11.44
C ASN A 46 5.84 7.68 -12.36
N ASP A 47 7.07 7.89 -11.86
CA ASP A 47 8.29 7.77 -12.65
C ASP A 47 9.02 6.44 -12.42
N ILE A 48 8.37 5.48 -11.76
CA ILE A 48 8.87 4.11 -11.64
C ILE A 48 8.50 3.36 -12.92
N GLU A 49 9.53 2.84 -13.59
CA GLU A 49 9.39 2.00 -14.78
C GLU A 49 9.11 0.55 -14.41
N SER A 50 9.81 0.03 -13.39
CA SER A 50 9.61 -1.33 -12.91
C SER A 50 10.13 -1.51 -11.48
N ILE A 51 9.55 -2.48 -10.78
CA ILE A 51 10.02 -2.99 -9.50
C ILE A 51 10.30 -4.48 -9.65
N GLU A 52 11.53 -4.88 -9.37
CA GLU A 52 11.99 -6.27 -9.39
C GLU A 52 12.22 -6.75 -7.94
N THR A 53 11.69 -7.92 -7.61
CA THR A 53 11.83 -8.57 -6.30
C THR A 53 12.37 -9.98 -6.47
N PRO A 54 13.68 -10.15 -6.76
CA PRO A 54 14.25 -11.45 -7.13
C PRO A 54 14.29 -12.45 -5.96
N ASP A 55 14.20 -11.96 -4.74
CA ASP A 55 14.12 -12.73 -3.49
C ASP A 55 13.31 -11.94 -2.45
N ASP A 56 13.07 -12.54 -1.28
CA ASP A 56 12.23 -11.97 -0.22
C ASP A 56 12.76 -10.66 0.39
N ARG A 57 14.02 -10.30 0.13
CA ARG A 57 14.68 -9.16 0.77
C ARG A 57 15.23 -8.14 -0.21
N THR A 58 15.31 -8.46 -1.49
CA THR A 58 15.84 -7.55 -2.50
C THR A 58 14.70 -6.85 -3.21
N VAL A 59 14.75 -5.52 -3.26
CA VAL A 59 13.86 -4.68 -4.06
C VAL A 59 14.71 -3.81 -4.95
N LYS A 60 14.53 -3.93 -6.27
CA LYS A 60 15.20 -3.08 -7.25
C LYS A 60 14.16 -2.26 -8.01
N ILE A 61 14.33 -0.96 -7.98
CA ILE A 61 13.45 0.00 -8.66
C ILE A 61 14.21 0.59 -9.82
N ASN A 62 13.61 0.57 -11.00
CA ASN A 62 14.09 1.29 -12.17
C ASN A 62 13.17 2.48 -12.43
N PHE A 63 13.75 3.63 -12.77
CA PHE A 63 13.04 4.87 -13.03
C PHE A 63 13.13 5.26 -14.50
N THR A 64 12.03 5.79 -15.04
CA THR A 64 11.96 6.30 -16.43
C THR A 64 12.91 7.48 -16.64
N VAL A 65 13.10 8.30 -15.61
CA VAL A 65 13.96 9.49 -15.61
C VAL A 65 14.98 9.48 -14.47
N PRO A 66 16.16 10.12 -14.61
CA PRO A 66 17.12 10.23 -13.52
C PRO A 66 16.52 10.95 -12.31
N LYS A 67 16.59 10.32 -11.13
CA LYS A 67 16.14 10.89 -9.85
C LYS A 67 17.33 11.42 -9.04
N PRO A 68 17.27 12.68 -8.55
CA PRO A 68 18.21 13.18 -7.55
C PRO A 68 17.88 12.66 -6.14
N PHE A 69 16.61 12.37 -5.87
CA PHE A 69 16.12 11.85 -4.59
C PHE A 69 15.32 10.54 -4.81
N PRO A 70 16.01 9.41 -5.10
CA PRO A 70 15.36 8.14 -5.44
C PRO A 70 14.71 7.41 -4.25
N TYR A 71 14.81 7.97 -3.03
CA TYR A 71 14.26 7.41 -1.79
C TYR A 71 12.86 7.93 -1.45
N ALA A 72 12.28 8.81 -2.27
CA ALA A 72 10.92 9.30 -2.07
C ALA A 72 9.87 8.18 -1.96
N PRO A 73 9.84 7.15 -2.84
CA PRO A 73 8.92 6.04 -2.67
C PRO A 73 9.39 5.12 -1.51
N PHE A 74 8.44 4.59 -0.73
CA PHE A 74 8.60 3.59 0.33
C PHE A 74 9.33 4.02 1.61
N VAL A 75 10.17 5.05 1.57
CA VAL A 75 10.98 5.49 2.74
C VAL A 75 10.46 6.81 3.35
N SER A 76 9.62 7.56 2.63
CA SER A 76 9.04 8.79 3.16
C SER A 76 7.90 8.50 4.15
N GLN A 77 7.68 9.41 5.10
CA GLN A 77 6.55 9.35 6.04
C GLN A 77 5.19 9.24 5.33
N GLN A 78 5.09 9.79 4.11
CA GLN A 78 3.85 9.82 3.34
C GLN A 78 3.68 8.57 2.47
N SER A 79 4.70 7.75 2.30
CA SER A 79 4.69 6.56 1.43
C SER A 79 5.14 5.32 2.21
N PRO A 80 4.43 4.89 3.27
CA PRO A 80 4.79 3.70 4.02
C PRO A 80 4.62 2.44 3.16
N VAL A 81 5.36 1.37 3.51
CA VAL A 81 5.09 0.03 3.00
C VAL A 81 3.83 -0.52 3.66
N ILE A 82 2.97 -1.15 2.87
CA ILE A 82 1.70 -1.73 3.29
C ILE A 82 1.83 -3.26 3.25
N GLN A 83 1.35 -3.92 4.30
CA GLN A 83 1.30 -5.38 4.36
C GLN A 83 0.32 -5.93 3.31
N LYS A 84 0.83 -6.75 2.39
CA LYS A 84 0.01 -7.37 1.34
C LYS A 84 -1.13 -8.21 1.91
N ALA A 85 -0.84 -9.07 2.89
CA ALA A 85 -1.82 -10.00 3.45
C ALA A 85 -3.07 -9.31 4.02
N GLN A 86 -2.91 -8.12 4.60
CA GLN A 86 -4.03 -7.35 5.16
C GLN A 86 -4.80 -6.57 4.08
N PHE A 87 -4.14 -6.15 3.01
CA PHE A 87 -4.68 -5.19 2.04
C PHE A 87 -4.95 -5.77 0.65
N GLU A 88 -4.59 -7.01 0.36
CA GLU A 88 -4.79 -7.62 -0.97
C GLU A 88 -6.26 -7.63 -1.42
N ASN A 89 -7.19 -7.65 -0.46
CA ASN A 89 -8.63 -7.57 -0.71
C ASN A 89 -9.18 -6.13 -0.74
N CYS A 90 -8.33 -5.13 -0.53
CA CYS A 90 -8.66 -3.71 -0.39
C CYS A 90 -8.16 -2.87 -1.58
N ILE A 91 -8.12 -3.44 -2.80
CA ILE A 91 -7.70 -2.71 -4.02
C ILE A 91 -8.91 -2.28 -4.86
N GLY A 92 -8.78 -1.11 -5.48
CA GLY A 92 -9.75 -0.56 -6.43
C GLY A 92 -11.07 -0.18 -5.77
N ALA A 93 -12.20 -0.40 -6.46
CA ALA A 93 -13.52 -0.09 -5.92
C ALA A 93 -13.81 -0.76 -4.56
N LYS A 94 -13.13 -1.87 -4.23
CA LYS A 94 -13.23 -2.54 -2.93
C LYS A 94 -12.59 -1.71 -1.80
N ALA A 95 -11.56 -0.91 -2.09
CA ALA A 95 -10.92 -0.03 -1.11
C ALA A 95 -11.92 0.95 -0.46
N GLN A 96 -12.94 1.39 -1.21
CA GLN A 96 -13.94 2.37 -0.75
C GLN A 96 -15.01 1.77 0.17
N VAL A 97 -15.15 0.44 0.19
CA VAL A 97 -16.25 -0.27 0.88
C VAL A 97 -15.77 -1.30 1.90
N VAL A 98 -14.50 -1.71 1.85
CA VAL A 98 -13.93 -2.63 2.84
C VAL A 98 -13.74 -1.90 4.16
N ARG A 99 -14.53 -2.30 5.17
CA ARG A 99 -14.26 -1.94 6.56
C ARG A 99 -13.06 -2.77 7.05
N ILE A 100 -11.92 -2.11 7.24
CA ILE A 100 -10.81 -2.69 7.99
C ILE A 100 -11.35 -2.99 9.39
N ARG A 101 -11.41 -4.28 9.76
CA ARG A 101 -11.81 -4.70 11.10
C ARG A 101 -10.71 -4.26 12.08
N THR A 102 -10.84 -3.07 12.64
CA THR A 102 -10.25 -2.80 13.95
C THR A 102 -11.00 -3.67 14.95
N SER A 103 -10.28 -4.24 15.92
CA SER A 103 -10.81 -5.12 16.98
C SER A 103 -11.85 -4.46 17.91
N ILE A 104 -12.39 -3.30 17.55
CA ILE A 104 -13.34 -2.50 18.35
C ILE A 104 -14.63 -2.24 17.56
N GLN A 105 -15.23 -3.28 16.97
CA GLN A 105 -16.69 -3.36 16.75
C GLN A 105 -17.04 -4.73 16.17
N SER A 106 -17.31 -5.69 17.07
CA SER A 106 -18.16 -6.83 16.75
C SER A 106 -19.59 -6.32 16.73
N GLU A 107 -20.17 -6.06 15.55
CA GLU A 107 -21.58 -6.33 15.18
C GLU A 107 -21.75 -6.09 13.66
N PRO A 108 -22.59 -6.89 12.96
CA PRO A 108 -22.88 -6.68 11.55
C PRO A 108 -23.80 -5.46 11.36
N VAL A 109 -23.44 -4.57 10.43
CA VAL A 109 -24.32 -3.45 10.04
C VAL A 109 -25.48 -4.00 9.21
N ASP A 110 -26.68 -4.02 9.78
CA ASP A 110 -27.93 -4.12 9.02
C ASP A 110 -28.09 -2.84 8.18
N SER A 111 -28.24 -3.02 6.88
CA SER A 111 -28.36 -1.93 5.88
C SER A 111 -29.73 -1.25 5.86
N ARG A 112 -30.62 -1.53 6.82
CA ARG A 112 -31.97 -0.95 6.88
C ARG A 112 -32.17 -0.06 8.10
N SER A 113 -31.91 1.23 7.92
CA SER A 113 -32.77 2.34 8.39
C SER A 113 -32.04 3.68 8.29
N ARG A 114 -31.84 4.18 7.06
CA ARG A 114 -31.68 5.62 6.86
C ARG A 114 -33.09 6.23 6.88
N THR A 115 -33.70 6.32 8.06
CA THR A 115 -34.91 7.15 8.22
C THR A 115 -34.48 8.61 8.23
N SER A 116 -34.81 9.29 7.14
CA SER A 116 -34.83 10.75 7.03
C SER A 116 -35.60 11.35 8.21
N ASN A 117 -34.96 12.20 9.00
CA ASN A 117 -35.66 13.08 9.93
C ASN A 117 -35.83 14.45 9.25
N PRO A 118 -37.05 14.95 9.02
CA PRO A 118 -37.25 16.31 8.54
C PRO A 118 -37.24 17.25 9.74
N THR A 119 -36.44 18.31 9.70
CA THR A 119 -36.50 19.37 10.71
C THR A 119 -37.22 20.58 10.13
N MET A 120 -38.27 20.96 10.88
CA MET A 120 -39.09 22.18 10.95
C MET A 120 -38.73 23.38 10.08
#